data_AF-A0A7C8Q8U1-F1
#
_entry.id   AF-A0A7C8Q8U1-F1
#
_cell.length_a   1.000
_cell.length_b   1.000
_cell.length_c   1.000
_cell.angle_alpha   90.00
_cell.angle_beta   90.00
_cell.angle_gamma   90.00
#
_symmetry.space_group_name_H-M   'P 1'
#
loop_
_entity.id
_entity.type
_entity.pdbx_description
1 polymer ?
#
loop_
_entity_poly.entity_id
_entity_poly.type
_entity_poly.pdbx_seq_one_letter_code
_entity_poly.pdbx_strand_id
1 'polypeptide(L)'
;MLTESERARLEEFVPDINYSARYSDSKYEYRHVMLPKAMLDMIPNDYKDSNGVLKILKEEEWRGLGITQSLGWEHYEVHAPEPHILLFK
;
A
#
# COMPACT_ATOMS: atom_id res chain seq x y z
N MET A 1 10.75 1.78 -9.34
CA MET A 1 9.82 2.92 -9.51
C MET A 1 8.90 2.60 -10.68
N LEU A 2 7.58 2.78 -10.52
CA LEU A 2 6.62 2.53 -11.60
C LEU A 2 6.91 3.40 -12.83
N THR A 3 6.70 2.83 -14.00
CA THR A 3 6.63 3.54 -15.28
C THR A 3 5.37 4.40 -15.37
N GLU A 4 5.34 5.36 -16.31
CA GLU A 4 4.16 6.21 -16.52
C GLU A 4 2.91 5.41 -16.89
N SER A 5 3.06 4.36 -17.72
CA SER A 5 1.95 3.49 -18.12
C SER A 5 1.44 2.61 -16.96
N GLU A 6 2.32 2.18 -16.06
CA GLU A 6 1.92 1.49 -14.82
C GLU A 6 1.16 2.41 -13.88
N ARG A 7 1.63 3.65 -13.68
CA ARG A 7 0.92 4.64 -12.86
C ARG A 7 -0.46 4.96 -13.43
N ALA A 8 -0.55 5.21 -14.74
CA ALA A 8 -1.82 5.52 -15.40
C ALA A 8 -2.87 4.40 -15.24
N ARG A 9 -2.43 3.13 -15.19
CA ARG A 9 -3.33 1.99 -14.94
C ARG A 9 -3.82 1.90 -13.50
N LEU A 10 -3.10 2.47 -12.54
CA LEU A 10 -3.49 2.47 -11.13
C LEU A 10 -4.37 3.68 -10.77
N GLU A 11 -4.30 4.75 -11.57
CA GLU A 11 -4.99 6.03 -11.31
C GLU A 11 -6.49 5.87 -11.08
N GLU A 12 -7.15 4.96 -11.81
CA GLU A 12 -8.59 4.71 -11.66
C GLU A 12 -8.98 4.16 -10.28
N PHE A 13 -8.07 3.49 -9.58
CA PHE A 13 -8.31 2.88 -8.27
C PHE A 13 -8.00 3.81 -7.10
N VAL A 14 -7.23 4.89 -7.33
CA VAL A 14 -6.77 5.81 -6.29
C VAL A 14 -7.92 6.39 -5.45
N PRO A 15 -9.05 6.82 -6.04
CA PRO A 15 -10.19 7.34 -5.27
C PRO A 15 -10.82 6.34 -4.30
N ASP A 16 -10.68 5.04 -4.57
CA ASP A 16 -11.28 3.95 -3.79
C ASP A 16 -10.34 3.38 -2.72
N ILE A 17 -9.12 3.94 -2.59
CA ILE A 17 -8.20 3.58 -1.51
C ILE A 17 -8.78 4.05 -0.16
N ASN A 18 -8.96 3.12 0.76
CA ASN A 18 -9.54 3.40 2.08
C ASN A 18 -8.45 3.48 3.16
N TYR A 19 -8.58 4.47 4.04
CA TYR A 19 -7.64 4.73 5.14
C TYR A 19 -8.37 4.55 6.47
N SER A 20 -7.88 3.65 7.32
CA SER A 20 -8.46 3.41 8.64
C SER A 20 -8.34 4.63 9.55
N ALA A 21 -9.06 4.65 10.69
CA ALA A 21 -8.69 5.54 11.78
C ALA A 21 -7.26 5.23 12.27
N ARG A 22 -6.60 6.24 12.86
CA ARG A 22 -5.30 6.06 13.53
C ARG A 22 -5.51 5.48 14.93
N TYR A 23 -4.64 4.58 15.35
CA TYR A 23 -4.61 3.99 16.68
C TYR A 23 -3.17 3.93 17.17
N SER A 24 -2.92 3.99 18.47
CA SER A 24 -1.55 4.11 18.99
C SER A 24 -1.33 3.22 20.21
N ASP A 25 -0.09 2.80 20.40
CA ASP A 25 0.39 2.28 21.68
C ASP A 25 1.38 3.27 22.33
N SER A 26 2.18 2.81 23.28
CA SER A 26 3.18 3.65 23.96
C SER A 26 4.39 4.03 23.10
N LYS A 27 4.56 3.42 21.92
CA LYS A 27 5.78 3.49 21.11
C LYS A 27 5.52 3.99 19.69
N TYR A 28 4.39 3.65 19.08
CA TYR A 28 4.06 3.98 17.69
C TYR A 28 2.61 4.44 17.52
N GLU A 29 2.36 5.18 16.43
CA GLU A 29 1.02 5.43 15.89
C GLU A 29 0.84 4.50 14.68
N TYR A 30 -0.33 3.91 14.51
CA TYR A 30 -0.62 2.89 13.52
C TYR A 30 -1.83 3.28 12.68
N ARG A 31 -1.86 2.77 11.46
CA ARG A 31 -3.06 2.70 10.63
C ARG A 31 -2.92 1.56 9.61
N HIS A 32 -4.03 1.19 8.99
CA HIS A 32 -4.00 0.36 7.81
C HIS A 32 -4.61 1.09 6.62
N VAL A 33 -4.13 0.74 5.43
CA VAL A 33 -4.64 1.20 4.14
C VAL A 33 -5.17 -0.02 3.40
N MET A 34 -6.40 0.08 2.91
CA MET A 34 -7.02 -0.97 2.11
C MET A 34 -7.06 -0.53 0.65
N LEU A 35 -6.38 -1.28 -0.20
CA LEU A 35 -6.46 -1.12 -1.65
C LEU A 35 -7.72 -1.80 -2.19
N PRO A 36 -8.31 -1.29 -3.29
CA PRO A 36 -9.32 -2.03 -4.03
C PRO A 36 -8.75 -3.38 -4.47
N LYS A 37 -9.48 -4.48 -4.27
CA LYS A 37 -8.96 -5.83 -4.60
C LYS A 37 -8.53 -5.96 -6.06
N ALA A 38 -9.26 -5.33 -6.99
CA ALA A 38 -8.93 -5.30 -8.42
C ALA A 38 -7.60 -4.57 -8.72
N MET A 39 -7.19 -3.64 -7.86
CA MET A 39 -5.92 -2.93 -7.99
C MET A 39 -4.72 -3.88 -7.81
N LEU A 40 -4.83 -4.90 -6.96
CA LEU A 40 -3.74 -5.84 -6.68
C LEU A 40 -3.27 -6.60 -7.93
N ASP A 41 -4.18 -6.91 -8.85
CA ASP A 41 -3.87 -7.59 -10.10
C ASP A 41 -3.13 -6.69 -11.08
N MET A 42 -3.31 -5.37 -10.95
CA MET A 42 -2.66 -4.35 -11.78
C MET A 42 -1.29 -3.93 -11.26
N ILE A 43 -0.98 -4.23 -9.99
CA ILE A 43 0.31 -3.93 -9.39
C ILE A 43 1.40 -4.83 -9.99
N PRO A 44 2.52 -4.24 -10.49
CA PRO A 44 3.65 -4.98 -11.05
C PRO A 44 4.25 -6.03 -10.11
N ASN A 45 4.79 -7.11 -10.69
CA ASN A 45 5.33 -8.24 -9.94
C ASN A 45 6.59 -7.90 -9.13
N ASP A 46 7.32 -6.83 -9.45
CA ASP A 46 8.47 -6.35 -8.67
C ASP A 46 8.06 -5.69 -7.34
N TYR A 47 6.77 -5.44 -7.14
CA TYR A 47 6.16 -5.03 -5.86
C TYR A 47 5.62 -6.23 -5.07
N LYS A 48 5.72 -7.45 -5.60
CA LYS A 48 5.24 -8.67 -4.96
C LYS A 48 6.40 -9.52 -4.45
N ASP A 49 6.14 -10.29 -3.40
CA ASP A 49 7.08 -11.27 -2.84
C ASP A 49 6.93 -12.65 -3.52
N SER A 50 7.64 -13.66 -3.03
CA SER A 50 7.58 -15.03 -3.55
C SER A 50 6.21 -15.71 -3.36
N ASN A 51 5.36 -15.19 -2.47
CA ASN A 51 4.02 -15.70 -2.20
C ASN A 51 2.95 -15.01 -3.06
N GLY A 52 3.35 -14.05 -3.90
CA GLY A 52 2.44 -13.29 -4.75
C GLY A 52 1.67 -12.18 -4.03
N VAL A 53 2.03 -11.87 -2.77
CA VAL A 53 1.48 -10.73 -2.03
C VAL A 53 2.43 -9.55 -2.12
N LEU A 54 2.00 -8.35 -1.74
CA LEU A 54 2.87 -7.18 -1.76
C LEU A 54 4.10 -7.41 -0.85
N LYS A 55 5.28 -6.98 -1.29
CA LYS A 55 6.47 -6.89 -0.44
C LYS A 55 6.37 -5.67 0.48
N ILE A 56 7.31 -5.54 1.42
CA ILE A 56 7.48 -4.29 2.17
C ILE A 56 7.91 -3.18 1.21
N LEU A 57 7.13 -2.09 1.20
CA LEU A 57 7.29 -0.98 0.26
C LEU A 57 7.95 0.21 0.94
N LYS A 58 8.93 0.80 0.27
CA LYS A 58 9.51 2.09 0.68
C LYS A 58 8.52 3.24 0.44
N GLU A 59 8.79 4.39 1.05
CA GLU A 59 7.94 5.59 0.88
C GLU A 59 7.66 5.95 -0.58
N GLU A 60 8.71 5.96 -1.41
CA GLU A 60 8.56 6.25 -2.84
C GLU A 60 7.73 5.20 -3.59
N GLU A 61 7.80 3.94 -3.16
CA GLU A 61 7.07 2.82 -3.79
C GLU A 61 5.58 2.90 -3.44
N TRP A 62 5.22 3.03 -2.16
CA TRP A 62 3.81 3.09 -1.77
C TRP A 62 3.14 4.41 -2.18
N ARG A 63 3.87 5.55 -2.19
CA ARG A 63 3.36 6.79 -2.78
C ARG A 63 3.14 6.65 -4.29
N GLY A 64 4.00 5.90 -4.97
CA GLY A 64 3.85 5.59 -6.38
C GLY A 64 2.56 4.83 -6.72
N LEU A 65 2.03 4.03 -5.80
CA LEU A 65 0.74 3.35 -5.93
C LEU A 65 -0.47 4.30 -5.75
N GLY A 66 -0.26 5.58 -5.43
CA GLY A 66 -1.33 6.53 -5.17
C GLY A 66 -1.81 6.57 -3.72
N ILE A 67 -1.16 5.83 -2.81
CA ILE A 67 -1.42 5.96 -1.37
C ILE A 67 -0.94 7.33 -0.92
N THR A 68 -1.82 8.11 -0.31
CA THR A 68 -1.54 9.47 0.17
C THR A 68 -1.79 9.58 1.67
N GLN A 69 -0.73 9.89 2.40
CA GLN A 69 -0.76 10.13 3.84
C GLN A 69 0.32 11.15 4.21
N SER A 70 0.27 11.63 5.46
CA SER A 70 1.27 12.55 6.03
C SER A 70 2.69 11.96 6.02
N LEU A 71 3.68 12.76 6.39
CA LEU A 71 5.07 12.30 6.52
C LEU A 71 5.23 11.36 7.74
N GLY A 72 6.24 10.49 7.68
CA GLY A 72 6.70 9.67 8.81
C GLY A 72 6.12 8.26 8.89
N TRP A 73 5.20 7.87 8.00
CA TRP A 73 4.62 6.53 7.99
C TRP A 73 5.52 5.49 7.31
N GLU A 74 5.70 4.36 7.99
CA GLU A 74 6.48 3.21 7.51
C GLU A 74 5.57 2.00 7.23
N HIS A 75 5.57 1.48 6.00
CA HIS A 75 4.95 0.18 5.71
C HIS A 75 5.80 -0.89 6.38
N TYR A 76 5.28 -1.55 7.41
CA TYR A 76 6.11 -2.41 8.27
C TYR A 76 5.74 -3.89 8.19
N GLU A 77 4.54 -4.23 7.72
CA GLU A 77 4.08 -5.61 7.67
C GLU A 77 3.00 -5.81 6.60
N VAL A 78 3.00 -7.01 6.02
CA VAL A 78 2.05 -7.46 5.00
C VAL A 78 1.10 -8.46 5.62
N HIS A 79 -0.20 -8.21 5.51
CA HIS A 79 -1.21 -9.13 6.01
C HIS A 79 -1.56 -10.18 4.94
N ALA A 80 -0.83 -11.30 4.91
CA ALA A 80 -0.99 -12.33 3.88
C ALA A 80 -2.44 -12.88 3.68
N PRO A 81 -3.27 -13.07 4.72
CA PRO A 81 -4.67 -13.47 4.54
C PRO A 81 -5.51 -12.47 3.75
N GLU A 82 -5.20 -11.17 3.89
CA GLU A 82 -5.87 -10.08 3.17
C GLU A 82 -4.83 -9.17 2.52
N PRO A 83 -4.27 -9.55 1.35
CA PRO A 83 -3.10 -8.88 0.76
C PRO A 83 -3.38 -7.47 0.25
N HIS A 84 -4.65 -7.04 0.29
CA HIS A 84 -5.10 -5.70 -0.03
C HIS A 84 -4.98 -4.75 1.17
N ILE A 85 -4.63 -5.26 2.36
CA ILE A 85 -4.45 -4.48 3.58
C ILE A 85 -2.94 -4.27 3.82
N LEU A 86 -2.51 -3.01 3.81
CA LEU A 86 -1.14 -2.61 4.12
C LEU A 86 -1.10 -1.97 5.51
N LEU A 87 -0.12 -2.37 6.33
CA LEU A 87 0.03 -1.91 7.71
C LEU A 87 1.11 -0.84 7.82
N PHE A 88 0.77 0.30 8.39
CA PHE A 88 1.67 1.43 8.59
C PHE A 88 1.83 1.77 10.07
N LYS A 89 3.03 2.20 10.44
CA LYS A 89 3.37 2.73 11.77
C LYS A 89 4.20 4.01 11.70
#